data_AF-A0A3C0TZK1-F1
#
_entry.id   AF-A0A3C0TZK1-F1
#
_cell.length_a   1.000
_cell.length_b   1.000
_cell.length_c   1.000
_cell.angle_alpha   90.00
_cell.angle_beta   90.00
_cell.angle_gamma   90.00
#
_symmetry.space_group_name_H-M   'P 1'
#
loop_
_entity.id
_entity.type
_entity.pdbx_description
1 polymer ?
#
loop_
_entity_poly.entity_id
_entity_poly.type
_entity_poly.pdbx_seq_one_letter_code
_entity_poly.pdbx_strand_id
1 'polypeptide(L)' 'MTARLEAAGIASGRLNSAAELMAHPQLRAMLQQTPSGEVEIIAPAIQFAGEAAASRPIPALGQHTELIRREFAERD' A
#
# COMPACT_ATOMS: atom_id res chain seq x y z
N MET A 1 27.86 15.51 -1.46
CA MET A 1 28.07 15.11 -0.06
C MET A 1 27.90 13.61 0.10
N THR A 2 26.78 13.02 -0.36
CA THR A 2 26.48 11.58 -0.32
C THR A 2 27.60 10.71 -0.88
N ALA A 3 28.12 10.99 -2.08
CA ALA A 3 29.22 10.23 -2.67
C ALA A 3 30.50 10.19 -1.82
N ARG A 4 30.78 11.24 -1.02
CA ARG A 4 31.94 11.25 -0.10
C ARG A 4 31.68 10.39 1.13
N LEU A 5 30.44 10.39 1.63
CA LEU A 5 30.02 9.55 2.76
C LEU A 5 30.01 8.07 2.36
N GLU A 6 29.52 7.75 1.16
CA GLU A 6 29.57 6.41 0.57
C GLU A 6 31.01 5.90 0.42
N ALA A 7 31.91 6.72 -0.14
CA ALA A 7 33.32 6.37 -0.27
C ALA A 7 34.01 6.13 1.09
N ALA A 8 33.53 6.77 2.15
CA ALA A 8 34.03 6.59 3.51
C ALA A 8 33.32 5.44 4.27
N GLY A 9 32.36 4.74 3.66
CA GLY A 9 31.59 3.68 4.31
C GLY A 9 30.66 4.18 5.42
N ILE A 10 30.29 5.46 5.41
CA ILE A 10 29.44 6.08 6.43
C ILE A 10 27.97 5.93 6.01
N ALA A 11 27.19 5.27 6.85
CA ALA A 11 25.75 5.13 6.64
C ALA A 11 25.09 6.52 6.62
N SER A 12 24.41 6.84 5.52
CA SER A 12 23.66 8.08 5.34
C SER A 12 22.43 7.83 4.48
N GLY A 13 21.37 8.59 4.71
CA GLY A 13 20.13 8.53 3.93
C GLY A 13 19.79 9.90 3.37
N ARG A 14 19.13 9.92 2.21
CA ARG A 14 18.56 11.16 1.64
C ARG A 14 17.17 11.38 2.25
N LEU A 15 16.89 12.60 2.69
CA LEU A 15 15.52 13.01 3.01
C LEU A 15 14.76 13.19 1.69
N ASN A 16 13.74 12.36 1.47
CA ASN A 16 12.90 12.40 0.28
C ASN A 16 11.56 13.07 0.60
N SER A 17 11.03 13.85 -0.35
CA SER A 17 9.62 14.23 -0.37
C SER A 17 8.71 13.04 -0.68
N ALA A 18 7.40 13.20 -0.51
CA ALA A 18 6.43 12.17 -0.86
C ALA A 18 6.50 11.78 -2.35
N ALA A 19 6.67 12.76 -3.25
CA ALA A 19 6.81 12.51 -4.69
C ALA A 19 8.09 11.75 -5.02
N GLU A 20 9.22 12.12 -4.40
CA GLU A 20 10.50 11.42 -4.59
C GLU A 20 10.47 10.00 -4.01
N LEU A 21 9.75 9.79 -2.90
CA LEU A 21 9.52 8.46 -2.36
C LEU A 21 8.73 7.59 -3.35
N MET A 22 7.63 8.12 -3.92
CA MET A 22 6.81 7.40 -4.89
C MET A 22 7.59 6.99 -6.16
N ALA A 23 8.55 7.81 -6.59
CA ALA A 23 9.42 7.51 -7.73
C ALA A 23 10.64 6.64 -7.38
N HIS A 24 10.80 6.21 -6.12
CA HIS A 24 12.02 5.53 -5.69
C HIS A 24 12.11 4.11 -6.29
N PRO A 25 13.25 3.69 -6.88
CA PRO A 25 13.37 2.41 -7.60
C PRO A 25 13.10 1.15 -6.76
N GLN A 26 13.29 1.23 -5.44
CA GLN A 26 13.02 0.13 -4.52
C GLN A 26 11.58 0.13 -3.98
N LEU A 27 10.83 1.21 -4.20
CA LEU A 27 9.43 1.25 -3.81
C LEU A 27 8.60 0.46 -4.81
N ARG A 28 7.67 -0.36 -4.29
CA ARG A 28 6.68 -1.04 -5.11
C ARG A 28 5.34 -0.35 -4.94
N ALA A 29 4.73 -0.05 -6.07
CA ALA A 29 3.34 0.37 -6.12
C ALA A 29 2.46 -0.81 -6.54
N MET A 30 1.17 -0.70 -6.24
CA MET A 30 0.14 -1.59 -6.74
C MET A 30 -1.13 -0.82 -7.03
N LEU A 31 -1.94 -1.34 -7.95
CA LEU A 31 -3.25 -0.77 -8.27
C LEU A 31 -4.30 -1.26 -7.27
N GLN A 32 -5.14 -0.33 -6.82
CA GLN A 32 -6.22 -0.57 -5.88
C GLN A 32 -7.53 -0.07 -6.49
N GLN A 33 -8.49 -0.98 -6.62
CA GLN A 33 -9.83 -0.65 -7.09
C GLN A 33 -10.62 0.04 -5.98
N THR A 34 -11.18 1.21 -6.28
CA THR A 34 -12.02 2.00 -5.37
C THR A 34 -13.36 2.34 -6.02
N PRO A 35 -14.38 2.74 -5.25
CA PRO A 35 -15.67 3.17 -5.79
C PRO A 35 -15.56 4.37 -6.76
N SER A 36 -14.51 5.17 -6.63
CA SER A 36 -14.26 6.35 -7.47
C SER A 36 -13.31 6.07 -8.64
N GLY A 37 -12.94 4.81 -8.86
CA GLY A 37 -11.99 4.39 -9.89
C GLY A 37 -10.73 3.75 -9.31
N GLU A 38 -9.83 3.34 -10.21
CA GLU A 38 -8.55 2.75 -9.84
C GLU A 38 -7.56 3.82 -9.38
N VAL A 39 -6.82 3.53 -8.31
CA VAL A 39 -5.74 4.39 -7.81
C VAL A 39 -4.49 3.57 -7.56
N GLU A 40 -3.33 4.20 -7.73
CA GLU A 40 -2.04 3.61 -7.39
C GLU A 40 -1.71 3.87 -5.90
N ILE A 41 -1.32 2.83 -5.18
CA ILE A 41 -0.93 2.90 -3.76
C ILE A 41 0.41 2.23 -3.52
N ILE A 42 1.06 2.57 -2.41
CA ILE A 42 2.24 1.85 -1.92
C ILE A 42 1.82 0.43 -1.53
N ALA A 43 2.50 -0.56 -2.09
CA ALA A 43 2.23 -1.96 -1.77
C ALA A 43 2.61 -2.29 -0.32
N PRO A 44 1.98 -3.29 0.33
CA PRO A 44 2.32 -3.70 1.68
C PRO A 44 3.82 -3.96 1.87
N ALA A 45 4.35 -3.55 3.02
CA ALA A 45 5.76 -3.71 3.35
C ALA A 45 6.17 -5.17 3.58
N ILE A 46 5.26 -5.97 4.17
CA ILE A 46 5.46 -7.40 4.38
C ILE A 46 5.38 -8.13 3.03
N GLN A 47 6.33 -9.03 2.79
CA GLN A 47 6.39 -9.89 1.62
C GLN A 47 6.45 -11.35 2.05
N PHE A 48 5.70 -12.19 1.36
CA PHE A 48 5.79 -13.64 1.48
C PHE A 48 6.42 -14.20 0.21
N ALA A 49 7.36 -15.14 0.36
CA ALA A 49 8.09 -15.69 -0.77
C ALA A 49 7.12 -16.44 -1.71
N GLY A 50 7.10 -16.06 -2.99
CA GLY A 50 6.23 -16.68 -3.99
C GLY A 50 4.78 -16.16 -4.00
N GLU A 51 4.42 -15.22 -3.13
CA GLU A 51 3.08 -14.64 -3.09
C GLU A 51 3.09 -13.17 -3.50
N ALA A 52 2.26 -12.84 -4.49
CA ALA A 52 2.00 -11.45 -4.82
C ALA A 52 1.04 -10.83 -3.79
N ALA A 53 1.25 -9.56 -3.46
CA ALA A 53 0.30 -8.81 -2.65
C ALA A 53 -1.05 -8.73 -3.41
N ALA A 54 -2.09 -9.31 -2.83
CA ALA A 54 -3.43 -9.29 -3.42
C ALA A 54 -4.21 -8.04 -2.97
N SER A 55 -4.75 -7.31 -3.93
CA SER A 55 -5.75 -6.26 -3.66
C SER A 55 -7.16 -6.84 -3.81
N ARG A 56 -8.05 -6.46 -2.89
CA ARG A 56 -9.50 -6.63 -3.04
C ARG A 56 -10.14 -5.25 -3.18
N PRO A 57 -11.24 -5.09 -3.93
CA PRO A 57 -11.90 -3.81 -4.09
C PRO A 57 -12.29 -3.18 -2.76
N ILE A 58 -12.12 -1.87 -2.64
CA ILE A 58 -12.61 -1.10 -1.49
C ILE A 58 -14.14 -0.98 -1.63
N PRO A 59 -14.93 -1.31 -0.60
CA PRO A 59 -16.38 -1.19 -0.67
C PRO A 59 -16.84 0.26 -0.79
N ALA A 60 -17.90 0.46 -1.57
CA ALA A 60 -18.63 1.71 -1.55
C ALA A 60 -19.35 1.91 -0.21
N LEU A 61 -19.72 3.16 0.09
CA LEU A 61 -20.50 3.48 1.27
C LEU A 61 -21.80 2.66 1.26
N GLY A 62 -21.99 1.86 2.31
CA GLY A 62 -23.19 1.04 2.49
C GLY A 62 -23.25 -0.25 1.67
N GLN A 63 -22.23 -0.58 0.86
CA GLN A 63 -22.23 -1.74 -0.02
C GLN A 63 -22.53 -3.07 0.70
N HIS A 64 -22.09 -3.21 1.95
CA HIS A 64 -22.27 -4.43 2.74
C HIS A 64 -23.29 -4.29 3.89
N THR A 65 -23.98 -3.14 4.02
CA THR A 65 -24.85 -2.86 5.18
C THR A 65 -25.90 -3.93 5.39
N GLU A 66 -26.64 -4.29 4.34
CA GLU A 66 -27.75 -5.23 4.43
C GLU A 66 -27.27 -6.67 4.64
N LEU A 67 -26.14 -7.05 4.03
CA LEU A 67 -25.52 -8.35 4.24
C LEU A 67 -25.11 -8.55 5.70
N ILE A 68 -24.44 -7.55 6.28
CA ILE A 68 -24.01 -7.58 7.68
C ILE A 68 -25.23 -7.60 8.61
N ARG A 69 -26.27 -6.79 8.36
CA ARG A 69 -27.49 -6.80 9.19
C ARG A 69 -28.11 -8.19 9.26
N ARG A 70 -28.20 -8.91 8.14
CA ARG A 70 -28.72 -10.28 8.11
C ARG A 70 -27.82 -11.27 8.83
N GLU A 71 -26.50 -11.15 8.68
CA GLU A 71 -25.52 -12.02 9.37
C GLU A 71 -25.72 -12.01 10.90
N PHE A 72 -26.15 -10.88 11.46
CA PHE A 72 -26.33 -10.71 12.91
C PHE A 72 -27.80 -10.60 13.35
N ALA A 73 -28.77 -10.81 12.46
CA ALA A 73 -30.20 -10.68 12.78
C ALA A 73 -30.72 -11.79 13.70
N GLU A 74 -30.05 -12.94 13.74
CA GLU A 74 -30.42 -14.07 14.60
C GLU A 74 -29.25 -14.43 15.52
N ARG A 75 -29.31 -13.88 16.73
CA ARG A 75 -28.65 -14.42 17.91
C ARG A 75 -29.77 -14.71 18.92
N ASP A 76 -30.21 -15.95 18.96
CA ASP A 76 -30.82 -16.54 20.16
C ASP A 76 -29.70 -16.97 21.12
#